data_AF-A0A1G0YPD8-F1
#
_entry.id   AF-A0A1G0YPD8-F1
#
_cell.length_a   1.000
_cell.length_b   1.000
_cell.length_c   1.000
_cell.angle_alpha   90.00
_cell.angle_beta   90.00
_cell.angle_gamma   90.00
#
_symmetry.space_group_name_H-M   'P 1'
#
loop_
_entity.id
_entity.type
_entity.pdbx_description
1 polymer ?
#
loop_
_entity_poly.entity_id
_entity_poly.type
_entity_poly.pdbx_seq_one_letter_code
_entity_poly.pdbx_strand_id
1 'polypeptide(L)'
;MIYYVLIFMFVNFIYIIALFVLKKPVLRIKTLKRIIYRKYPKEFKGLIAGFKEELSYMYFNHIKETTQRDPQKIITSRPLIREWLYNELKLLKEKTPRINTFSLMARIYKCYSLLGKRGKALCFLERLQLNNPKDDEVKLLIEYEKEMLKFDKNMDEWVVLANPEKYPEKRLTLTEFKNKFIAPIIKNHDPWALTDKHFSDAPKLKI
;
A
#
# COMPACT_ATOMS: atom_id res chain seq x y z
N MET A 1 23.11 -18.40 13.23
CA MET A 1 22.48 -17.40 12.33
C MET A 1 22.95 -17.55 10.88
N ILE A 2 24.25 -17.56 10.60
CA ILE A 2 24.80 -17.72 9.23
C ILE A 2 24.36 -19.04 8.57
N TYR A 3 24.40 -20.16 9.31
CA TYR A 3 23.96 -21.48 8.82
C TYR A 3 22.50 -21.50 8.32
N TYR A 4 21.58 -20.87 9.05
CA TYR A 4 20.17 -20.77 8.64
C TYR A 4 20.01 -19.91 7.38
N VAL A 5 20.76 -18.81 7.25
CA VAL A 5 20.74 -18.01 6.02
C VAL A 5 21.22 -18.83 4.83
N LEU A 6 22.31 -19.60 4.98
CA LEU A 6 22.84 -20.45 3.91
C LEU A 6 21.84 -21.52 3.47
N ILE A 7 21.16 -22.19 4.41
CA ILE A 7 20.09 -23.14 4.09
C ILE A 7 18.93 -22.43 3.37
N PHE A 8 18.52 -21.25 3.85
CA PHE A 8 17.46 -20.48 3.20
C PHE A 8 17.80 -20.17 1.74
N MET A 9 19.04 -19.71 1.51
CA MET A 9 19.57 -19.36 0.20
C MET A 9 19.63 -20.59 -0.71
N PHE A 10 20.09 -21.73 -0.19
CA PHE A 10 20.14 -22.99 -0.94
C PHE A 10 18.73 -23.46 -1.35
N VAL A 11 17.80 -23.53 -0.40
CA VAL A 11 16.42 -23.98 -0.66
C VAL A 11 15.72 -23.08 -1.67
N ASN A 12 15.98 -21.78 -1.64
CA ASN A 12 15.35 -20.79 -2.52
C ASN A 12 16.23 -20.34 -3.69
N PHE A 13 17.34 -21.02 -3.96
CA PHE A 13 18.39 -20.54 -4.87
C PHE A 13 17.86 -20.09 -6.23
N ILE A 14 17.09 -20.95 -6.90
CA ILE A 14 16.49 -20.66 -8.22
C ILE A 14 15.58 -19.42 -8.16
N TYR A 15 14.78 -19.29 -7.10
CA TYR A 15 13.86 -18.16 -6.96
C TYR A 15 14.59 -16.87 -6.61
N ILE A 16 15.64 -16.94 -5.80
CA ILE A 16 16.47 -15.78 -5.47
C ILE A 16 17.16 -15.27 -6.73
N ILE A 17 17.78 -16.14 -7.54
CA ILE A 17 18.35 -15.77 -8.84
C ILE A 17 17.27 -15.14 -9.74
N ALA A 18 16.08 -15.76 -9.82
CA ALA A 18 14.99 -15.22 -10.60
C ALA A 18 14.60 -13.80 -10.16
N LEU A 19 14.63 -13.46 -8.86
CA LEU A 19 14.36 -12.09 -8.40
C LEU A 19 15.37 -11.06 -8.91
N PHE A 20 16.63 -11.44 -9.13
CA PHE A 20 17.63 -10.53 -9.70
C PHE A 20 17.48 -10.34 -11.22
N VAL A 21 17.01 -11.36 -11.92
CA VAL A 21 16.89 -11.34 -13.39
C VAL A 21 15.53 -10.78 -13.85
N LEU A 22 14.46 -11.03 -13.10
CA LEU A 22 13.10 -10.63 -13.48
C LEU A 22 12.89 -9.12 -13.33
N LYS A 23 12.68 -8.45 -14.46
CA LYS A 23 12.31 -7.01 -14.51
C LYS A 23 10.80 -6.76 -14.40
N LYS A 24 9.95 -7.73 -14.77
CA LYS A 24 8.49 -7.56 -14.77
C LYS A 24 7.90 -7.72 -13.35
N PRO A 25 7.18 -6.73 -12.79
CA PRO A 25 6.65 -6.80 -11.43
C PRO A 25 5.75 -8.01 -11.15
N VAL A 26 4.89 -8.40 -12.11
CA VAL A 26 4.00 -9.57 -11.96
C VAL A 26 4.78 -10.88 -11.74
N LEU A 27 5.90 -11.05 -12.45
CA LEU A 27 6.74 -12.25 -12.30
C LEU A 27 7.51 -12.22 -10.98
N ARG A 28 7.95 -11.05 -10.53
CA ARG A 28 8.55 -10.87 -9.20
C ARG A 28 7.55 -11.19 -8.08
N ILE A 29 6.32 -10.67 -8.15
CA ILE A 29 5.23 -10.99 -7.20
C ILE A 29 5.02 -12.50 -7.10
N LYS A 30 4.90 -13.20 -8.24
CA LYS A 30 4.74 -14.67 -8.26
C LYS A 30 5.93 -15.39 -7.59
N THR A 31 7.14 -14.93 -7.85
CA THR A 31 8.38 -15.50 -7.29
C THR A 31 8.46 -15.27 -5.78
N LEU A 32 8.19 -14.06 -5.31
CA LEU A 32 8.15 -13.71 -3.89
C LEU A 32 7.10 -14.54 -3.14
N LYS A 33 5.90 -14.69 -3.70
CA LYS A 33 4.87 -15.58 -3.14
C LYS A 33 5.36 -17.01 -2.97
N ARG A 34 6.06 -17.57 -3.96
CA ARG A 34 6.63 -18.93 -3.86
C ARG A 34 7.65 -19.05 -2.72
N ILE A 35 8.49 -18.04 -2.55
CA ILE A 35 9.44 -18.01 -1.43
C ILE A 35 8.69 -17.90 -0.11
N ILE A 36 7.72 -17.00 0.03
CA ILE A 36 7.01 -16.70 1.30
C ILE A 36 6.09 -17.82 1.75
N TYR A 37 5.39 -18.50 0.83
CA TYR A 37 4.39 -19.53 1.17
C TYR A 37 4.96 -20.92 1.39
N ARG A 38 6.27 -21.09 1.25
CA ARG A 38 6.94 -22.31 1.70
C ARG A 38 6.86 -22.44 3.22
N LYS A 39 6.82 -23.69 3.69
CA LYS A 39 6.89 -24.00 5.12
C LYS A 39 8.34 -23.85 5.56
N TYR A 40 8.58 -22.99 6.56
CA TYR A 40 9.88 -22.83 7.18
C TYR A 40 9.81 -23.00 8.68
N PRO A 41 10.90 -23.46 9.31
CA PRO A 41 11.12 -23.32 10.75
C PRO A 41 10.98 -21.87 11.25
N LYS A 42 10.69 -21.69 12.54
CA LYS A 42 10.41 -20.37 13.14
C LYS A 42 11.62 -19.43 13.05
N GLU A 43 12.81 -19.99 12.96
CA GLU A 43 14.12 -19.34 12.84
C GLU A 43 14.20 -18.47 11.57
N PHE A 44 13.44 -18.80 10.52
CA PHE A 44 13.43 -18.05 9.26
C PHE A 44 12.43 -16.88 9.25
N LYS A 45 11.64 -16.67 10.32
CA LYS A 45 10.60 -15.63 10.36
C LYS A 45 11.11 -14.24 9.98
N GLY A 46 12.31 -13.87 10.45
CA GLY A 46 12.92 -12.57 10.14
C GLY A 46 13.26 -12.40 8.66
N LEU A 47 13.79 -13.45 8.01
CA LEU A 47 14.07 -13.44 6.58
C LEU A 47 12.77 -13.34 5.77
N ILE A 48 11.77 -14.15 6.13
CA ILE A 48 10.45 -14.14 5.47
C ILE A 48 9.77 -12.78 5.58
N ALA A 49 9.92 -12.08 6.71
CA ALA A 49 9.39 -10.73 6.87
C ALA A 49 9.95 -9.75 5.83
N GLY A 50 11.27 -9.79 5.56
CA GLY A 50 11.88 -8.98 4.51
C GLY A 50 11.31 -9.28 3.12
N PHE A 51 11.07 -10.55 2.79
CA PHE A 51 10.42 -10.92 1.53
C PHE A 51 8.96 -10.43 1.45
N LYS A 52 8.22 -10.40 2.57
CA LYS A 52 6.85 -9.85 2.60
C LYS A 52 6.82 -8.33 2.41
N GLU A 53 7.84 -7.61 2.88
CA GLU A 53 7.99 -6.18 2.60
C GLU A 53 8.32 -5.93 1.14
N GLU A 54 9.26 -6.69 0.56
CA GLU A 54 9.56 -6.64 -0.88
C GLU A 54 8.31 -6.97 -1.71
N LEU A 55 7.50 -7.95 -1.29
CA LEU A 55 6.23 -8.28 -1.92
C LEU A 55 5.25 -7.09 -1.88
N SER A 56 5.17 -6.38 -0.75
CA SER A 56 4.37 -5.16 -0.61
C SER A 56 4.80 -4.09 -1.60
N TYR A 57 6.11 -3.84 -1.70
CA TYR A 57 6.68 -2.87 -2.62
C TYR A 57 6.40 -3.25 -4.09
N MET A 58 6.50 -4.53 -4.43
CA MET A 58 6.16 -5.01 -5.78
C MET A 58 4.68 -4.85 -6.12
N TYR A 59 3.75 -5.08 -5.17
CA TYR A 59 2.33 -4.79 -5.39
C TYR A 59 2.11 -3.30 -5.67
N PHE A 60 2.67 -2.43 -4.83
CA PHE A 60 2.57 -0.99 -4.97
C PHE A 60 3.04 -0.52 -6.34
N ASN A 61 4.27 -0.92 -6.75
CA ASN A 61 4.83 -0.53 -8.04
C ASN A 61 3.97 -1.03 -9.20
N HIS A 62 3.52 -2.29 -9.15
CA HIS A 62 2.71 -2.83 -10.23
C HIS A 62 1.36 -2.11 -10.36
N ILE A 63 0.71 -1.80 -9.22
CA ILE A 63 -0.53 -1.03 -9.21
C ILE A 63 -0.26 0.38 -9.74
N LYS A 64 0.76 1.08 -9.22
CA LYS A 64 1.16 2.43 -9.66
C LYS A 64 1.39 2.46 -11.18
N GLU A 65 2.22 1.56 -11.72
CA GLU A 65 2.49 1.45 -13.16
C GLU A 65 1.22 1.21 -13.98
N THR A 66 0.33 0.34 -13.49
CA THR A 66 -0.91 -0.02 -14.19
C THR A 66 -1.89 1.13 -14.21
N THR A 67 -1.95 1.93 -13.14
CA THR A 67 -3.01 2.92 -12.91
C THR A 67 -2.57 4.36 -13.21
N GLN A 68 -1.27 4.63 -13.28
CA GLN A 68 -0.73 5.96 -13.59
C GLN A 68 -1.10 6.41 -15.01
N ARG A 69 -1.23 5.47 -15.95
CA ARG A 69 -1.62 5.76 -17.35
C ARG A 69 -3.12 5.72 -17.57
N ASP A 70 -3.86 5.05 -16.68
CA ASP A 70 -5.29 4.82 -16.81
C ASP A 70 -5.90 4.52 -15.42
N PRO A 71 -6.50 5.52 -14.75
CA PRO A 71 -7.15 5.34 -13.46
C PRO A 71 -8.27 4.30 -13.49
N GLN A 72 -8.89 4.00 -14.65
CA GLN A 72 -9.96 3.01 -14.74
C GLN A 72 -9.46 1.59 -14.45
N LYS A 73 -8.17 1.33 -14.70
CA LYS A 73 -7.53 0.03 -14.40
C LYS A 73 -7.42 -0.26 -12.90
N ILE A 74 -7.72 0.70 -12.03
CA ILE A 74 -7.84 0.43 -10.58
C ILE A 74 -8.94 -0.60 -10.34
N ILE A 75 -10.07 -0.53 -11.06
CA ILE A 75 -11.19 -1.45 -10.91
C ILE A 75 -10.77 -2.88 -11.26
N THR A 76 -10.08 -3.06 -12.39
CA THR A 76 -9.61 -4.38 -12.83
C THR A 76 -8.47 -4.90 -11.95
N SER A 77 -7.70 -4.01 -11.30
CA SER A 77 -6.62 -4.37 -10.38
C SER A 77 -7.08 -4.73 -8.96
N ARG A 78 -8.38 -4.62 -8.64
CA ARG A 78 -8.92 -4.90 -7.29
C ARG A 78 -8.58 -6.28 -6.73
N PRO A 79 -8.60 -7.39 -7.49
CA PRO A 79 -8.16 -8.68 -6.97
C PRO A 79 -6.74 -8.61 -6.40
N LEU A 80 -5.82 -7.97 -7.12
CA LEU A 80 -4.45 -7.78 -6.68
C LEU A 80 -4.34 -6.85 -5.46
N ILE A 81 -5.12 -5.77 -5.43
CA ILE A 81 -5.18 -4.86 -4.27
C ILE A 81 -5.67 -5.60 -3.01
N ARG A 82 -6.61 -6.56 -3.14
CA ARG A 82 -7.03 -7.40 -2.00
C ARG A 82 -5.91 -8.31 -1.51
N GLU A 83 -5.13 -8.88 -2.42
CA GLU A 83 -3.95 -9.68 -2.03
C GLU A 83 -2.88 -8.82 -1.34
N TRP A 84 -2.66 -7.60 -1.82
CA TRP A 84 -1.77 -6.63 -1.19
C TRP A 84 -2.26 -6.28 0.23
N LEU A 85 -3.54 -5.94 0.37
CA LEU A 85 -4.16 -5.68 1.67
C LEU A 85 -3.98 -6.85 2.64
N TYR A 86 -4.19 -8.09 2.17
CA TYR A 86 -4.01 -9.27 3.01
C TYR A 86 -2.56 -9.42 3.50
N ASN A 87 -1.57 -9.13 2.63
CA ASN A 87 -0.16 -9.10 3.03
C ASN A 87 0.10 -8.05 4.13
N GLU A 88 -0.39 -6.83 3.95
CA GLU A 88 -0.19 -5.76 4.94
C GLU A 88 -0.85 -6.06 6.29
N LEU A 89 -2.08 -6.57 6.28
CA LEU A 89 -2.78 -6.97 7.52
C LEU A 89 -2.05 -8.11 8.24
N LYS A 90 -1.44 -9.04 7.49
CA LYS A 90 -0.62 -10.11 8.07
C LYS A 90 0.65 -9.56 8.71
N LEU A 91 1.35 -8.63 8.04
CA LEU A 91 2.52 -7.93 8.59
C LEU A 91 2.16 -7.18 9.88
N LEU A 92 1.01 -6.51 9.90
CA LEU A 92 0.51 -5.78 11.08
C LEU A 92 0.25 -6.74 12.25
N LYS A 93 -0.38 -7.89 11.99
CA LYS A 93 -0.66 -8.91 13.01
C LYS A 93 0.61 -9.55 13.57
N GLU A 94 1.62 -9.75 12.72
CA GLU A 94 2.89 -10.37 13.12
C GLU A 94 3.77 -9.44 13.99
N LYS A 95 3.41 -8.16 14.13
CA LYS A 95 4.11 -7.15 14.94
C LYS A 95 5.62 -7.16 14.70
N THR A 96 6.01 -7.20 13.43
CA THR A 96 7.43 -7.29 13.06
C THR A 96 8.15 -6.01 13.50
N PRO A 97 9.12 -6.07 14.43
CA PRO A 97 9.72 -4.89 15.06
C PRO A 97 10.52 -4.00 14.10
N ARG A 98 10.81 -4.50 12.90
CA ARG A 98 11.54 -3.77 11.84
C ARG A 98 10.63 -2.99 10.90
N ILE A 99 9.31 -3.19 10.97
CA ILE A 99 8.37 -2.56 10.05
C ILE A 99 7.87 -1.26 10.67
N ASN A 100 8.06 -0.16 9.95
CA ASN A 100 7.49 1.12 10.35
C ASN A 100 5.95 1.02 10.36
N THR A 101 5.36 1.06 11.56
CA THR A 101 3.91 0.90 11.76
C THR A 101 3.13 2.04 11.12
N PHE A 102 3.65 3.27 11.13
CA PHE A 102 3.06 4.39 10.43
C PHE A 102 2.99 4.11 8.92
N SER A 103 4.11 3.73 8.31
CA SER A 103 4.10 3.45 6.87
C SER A 103 3.22 2.25 6.49
N LEU A 104 3.17 1.23 7.36
CA LEU A 104 2.29 0.08 7.20
C LEU A 104 0.81 0.49 7.24
N MET A 105 0.42 1.33 8.19
CA MET A 105 -0.95 1.87 8.27
C MET A 105 -1.29 2.72 7.05
N ALA A 106 -0.36 3.52 6.53
CA ALA A 106 -0.55 4.31 5.31
C ALA A 106 -0.80 3.41 4.07
N ARG A 107 -0.06 2.31 3.93
CA ARG A 107 -0.30 1.33 2.86
C ARG A 107 -1.66 0.63 3.00
N ILE A 108 -2.08 0.29 4.22
CA ILE A 108 -3.40 -0.31 4.47
C ILE A 108 -4.53 0.67 4.14
N TYR A 109 -4.40 1.94 4.55
CA TYR A 109 -5.31 3.02 4.14
C TYR A 109 -5.45 3.07 2.62
N LYS A 110 -4.31 3.11 1.90
CA LYS A 110 -4.28 3.17 0.43
C LYS A 110 -4.99 1.96 -0.20
N CYS A 111 -4.76 0.76 0.32
CA CYS A 111 -5.48 -0.42 -0.13
C CYS A 111 -7.00 -0.28 0.03
N TYR A 112 -7.47 0.21 1.18
CA TYR A 112 -8.91 0.37 1.41
C TYR A 112 -9.53 1.47 0.54
N SER A 113 -8.84 2.60 0.33
CA SER A 113 -9.27 3.65 -0.61
C SER A 113 -9.41 3.07 -2.02
N LEU A 114 -8.40 2.36 -2.54
CA LEU A 114 -8.42 1.73 -3.87
C LEU A 114 -9.55 0.68 -4.04
N LEU A 115 -9.96 0.05 -2.93
CA LEU A 115 -11.07 -0.90 -2.89
C LEU A 115 -12.45 -0.24 -2.70
N GLY A 116 -12.52 1.10 -2.62
CA GLY A 116 -13.75 1.84 -2.35
C GLY A 116 -14.31 1.61 -0.94
N LYS A 117 -13.47 1.22 0.03
CA LYS A 117 -13.86 0.89 1.42
C LYS A 117 -13.54 2.04 2.37
N ARG A 118 -14.17 3.18 2.13
CA ARG A 118 -13.90 4.48 2.79
C ARG A 118 -13.95 4.45 4.31
N GLY A 119 -14.99 3.82 4.89
CA GLY A 119 -15.08 3.71 6.35
C GLY A 119 -13.90 2.95 6.99
N LYS A 120 -13.36 1.95 6.28
CA LYS A 120 -12.14 1.26 6.73
C LYS A 120 -10.91 2.14 6.50
N ALA A 121 -10.83 2.84 5.37
CA ALA A 121 -9.74 3.78 5.09
C ALA A 121 -9.63 4.85 6.19
N LEU A 122 -10.75 5.48 6.57
CA LEU A 122 -10.84 6.47 7.65
C LEU A 122 -10.33 5.92 8.98
N CYS A 123 -10.73 4.70 9.37
CA CYS A 123 -10.26 4.08 10.62
C CYS A 123 -8.72 3.96 10.68
N PHE A 124 -8.06 3.68 9.55
CA PHE A 124 -6.59 3.64 9.49
C PHE A 124 -5.95 5.02 9.48
N LEU A 125 -6.59 6.03 8.87
CA LEU A 125 -6.14 7.42 8.96
C LEU A 125 -6.23 7.98 10.38
N GLU A 126 -7.32 7.70 11.11
CA GLU A 126 -7.45 8.13 12.52
C GLU A 126 -6.37 7.50 13.40
N ARG A 127 -6.01 6.23 13.15
CA ARG A 127 -4.86 5.59 13.82
C ARG A 127 -3.52 6.21 13.45
N LEU A 128 -3.33 6.63 12.20
CA LEU A 128 -2.14 7.37 11.78
C LEU A 128 -2.05 8.71 12.50
N GLN A 129 -3.15 9.44 12.61
CA GLN A 129 -3.21 10.73 13.28
C GLN A 129 -2.87 10.61 14.77
N LEU A 130 -3.36 9.57 15.45
CA LEU A 130 -3.00 9.32 16.85
C LEU A 130 -1.49 9.11 17.04
N ASN A 131 -0.82 8.50 16.07
CA ASN A 131 0.63 8.30 16.09
C ASN A 131 1.43 9.53 15.62
N ASN A 132 0.80 10.45 14.88
CA ASN A 132 1.44 11.67 14.38
C ASN A 132 0.44 12.85 14.33
N PRO A 133 0.11 13.47 15.48
CA PRO A 133 -0.99 14.45 15.58
C PRO A 133 -0.70 15.78 14.88
N LYS A 134 0.57 16.06 14.57
CA LYS A 134 1.00 17.27 13.86
C LYS A 134 1.05 17.11 12.34
N ASP A 135 0.74 15.92 11.83
CA ASP A 135 0.70 15.65 10.39
C ASP A 135 -0.56 16.25 9.77
N ASP A 136 -0.41 17.43 9.17
CA ASP A 136 -1.51 18.16 8.56
C ASP A 136 -2.03 17.47 7.28
N GLU A 137 -1.23 16.63 6.62
CA GLU A 137 -1.69 15.85 5.47
C GLU A 137 -2.65 14.74 5.90
N VAL A 138 -2.33 14.05 7.00
CA VAL A 138 -3.24 13.05 7.59
C VAL A 138 -4.56 13.71 8.00
N LYS A 139 -4.54 14.94 8.53
CA LYS A 139 -5.77 15.69 8.85
C LYS A 139 -6.61 15.96 7.60
N LEU A 140 -5.99 16.44 6.53
CA LEU A 140 -6.67 16.71 5.25
C LEU A 140 -7.29 15.44 4.65
N LEU A 141 -6.60 14.29 4.74
CA LEU A 141 -7.15 13.01 4.28
C LEU A 141 -8.33 12.54 5.14
N ILE A 142 -8.28 12.76 6.45
CA ILE A 142 -9.40 12.45 7.36
C ILE A 142 -10.62 13.30 6.99
N GLU A 143 -10.41 14.60 6.76
CA GLU A 143 -11.48 15.51 6.32
C GLU A 143 -12.05 15.09 4.97
N TYR A 144 -11.19 14.74 4.00
CA TYR A 144 -11.61 14.22 2.70
C TYR A 144 -12.51 12.99 2.85
N GLU A 145 -12.09 11.98 3.62
CA GLU A 145 -12.90 10.77 3.81
C GLU A 145 -14.20 11.05 4.58
N LYS A 146 -14.19 11.99 5.55
CA LYS A 146 -15.40 12.38 6.29
C LYS A 146 -16.43 13.09 5.41
N GLU A 147 -16.01 14.10 4.63
CA GLU A 147 -16.90 14.81 3.71
C GLU A 147 -17.47 13.87 2.65
N MET A 148 -16.63 12.96 2.18
CA MET A 148 -17.05 11.95 1.24
C MET A 148 -18.07 10.95 1.79
N LEU A 149 -17.89 10.50 3.04
CA LEU A 149 -18.86 9.64 3.72
C LEU A 149 -20.19 10.35 3.99
N LYS A 150 -20.17 11.66 4.27
CA LYS A 150 -21.40 12.48 4.41
C LYS A 150 -22.13 12.64 3.10
N PHE A 151 -21.40 12.90 2.02
CA PHE A 151 -21.97 13.06 0.68
C PHE A 151 -22.61 11.76 0.18
N ASP A 152 -21.85 10.65 0.18
CA ASP A 152 -22.35 9.33 -0.17
C ASP A 152 -21.46 8.26 0.45
N LYS A 153 -21.99 7.62 1.51
CA LYS A 153 -21.32 6.56 2.27
C LYS A 153 -20.91 5.36 1.41
N ASN A 154 -21.64 5.08 0.34
CA ASN A 154 -21.41 3.94 -0.54
C ASN A 154 -20.65 4.33 -1.81
N MET A 155 -20.26 5.60 -1.94
CA MET A 155 -19.55 6.06 -3.12
C MET A 155 -18.17 5.42 -3.22
N ASP A 156 -17.92 4.90 -4.41
CA ASP A 156 -16.64 4.37 -4.82
C ASP A 156 -16.01 5.35 -5.81
N GLU A 157 -15.06 6.15 -5.33
CA GLU A 157 -14.44 7.23 -6.12
C GLU A 157 -13.86 6.71 -7.44
N TRP A 158 -13.30 5.51 -7.44
CA TRP A 158 -12.67 4.92 -8.61
C TRP A 158 -13.69 4.47 -9.66
N VAL A 159 -14.90 4.08 -9.22
CA VAL A 159 -16.02 3.78 -10.13
C VAL A 159 -16.56 5.05 -10.77
N VAL A 160 -16.67 6.13 -9.99
CA VAL A 160 -17.11 7.45 -10.51
C VAL A 160 -16.10 7.97 -11.53
N LEU A 161 -14.80 7.92 -11.23
CA LEU A 161 -13.75 8.34 -12.16
C LEU A 161 -13.68 7.50 -13.43
N ALA A 162 -14.00 6.20 -13.34
CA ALA A 162 -14.01 5.33 -14.49
C ALA A 162 -15.24 5.49 -15.39
N ASN A 163 -16.34 6.04 -14.86
CA ASN A 163 -17.60 6.17 -15.59
C ASN A 163 -18.14 7.60 -15.45
N PRO A 164 -17.41 8.63 -15.91
CA PRO A 164 -17.74 10.03 -15.66
C PRO A 164 -19.10 10.43 -16.26
N GLU A 165 -19.48 9.85 -17.39
CA GLU A 165 -20.75 10.11 -18.08
C GLU A 165 -21.95 9.55 -17.31
N LYS A 166 -21.74 8.46 -16.55
CA LYS A 166 -22.78 7.83 -15.73
C LYS A 166 -23.03 8.58 -14.43
N TYR A 167 -22.06 9.36 -13.96
CA TYR A 167 -22.09 10.03 -12.66
C TYR A 167 -21.63 11.50 -12.74
N PRO A 168 -22.27 12.35 -13.57
CA PRO A 168 -21.80 13.71 -13.82
C PRO A 168 -21.76 14.58 -12.55
N GLU A 169 -22.83 14.57 -11.75
CA GLU A 169 -22.90 15.35 -10.50
C GLU A 169 -21.88 14.87 -9.47
N LYS A 170 -21.77 13.55 -9.24
CA LYS A 170 -20.79 12.98 -8.31
C LYS A 170 -19.35 13.28 -8.75
N ARG A 171 -19.10 13.33 -10.06
CA ARG A 171 -17.78 13.69 -10.60
C ARG A 171 -17.45 15.15 -10.31
N LEU A 172 -18.40 16.07 -10.43
CA LEU A 172 -18.21 17.49 -10.09
C LEU A 172 -17.85 17.63 -8.60
N THR A 173 -18.66 17.07 -7.70
CA THR A 173 -18.38 17.09 -6.26
C THR A 173 -17.04 16.43 -5.91
N LEU A 174 -16.72 15.29 -6.52
CA LEU A 174 -15.41 14.63 -6.35
C LEU A 174 -14.26 15.54 -6.79
N THR A 175 -14.44 16.30 -7.88
CA THR A 175 -13.42 17.25 -8.36
C THR A 175 -13.23 18.39 -7.36
N GLU A 176 -14.31 18.94 -6.83
CA GLU A 176 -14.28 19.99 -5.80
C GLU A 176 -13.57 19.51 -4.53
N PHE A 177 -13.93 18.34 -4.02
CA PHE A 177 -13.31 17.76 -2.82
C PHE A 177 -11.84 17.45 -3.05
N LYS A 178 -11.48 16.90 -4.22
CA LYS A 178 -10.06 16.68 -4.55
C LYS A 178 -9.28 17.99 -4.62
N ASN A 179 -9.85 19.05 -5.20
CA ASN A 179 -9.22 20.35 -5.24
C ASN A 179 -9.06 20.98 -3.85
N LYS A 180 -10.06 20.79 -2.98
CA LYS A 180 -10.06 21.33 -1.61
C LYS A 180 -9.08 20.60 -0.68
N PHE A 181 -9.09 19.27 -0.68
CA PHE A 181 -8.39 18.46 0.33
C PHE A 181 -7.13 17.76 -0.20
N ILE A 182 -7.14 17.29 -1.45
CA ILE A 182 -6.07 16.47 -2.01
C ILE A 182 -5.05 17.32 -2.77
N ALA A 183 -5.47 18.36 -3.50
CA ALA A 183 -4.56 19.24 -4.23
C ALA A 183 -3.52 19.94 -3.33
N PRO A 184 -3.82 20.37 -2.09
CA PRO A 184 -2.80 20.87 -1.17
C PRO A 184 -1.70 19.84 -0.87
N ILE A 185 -2.07 18.56 -0.73
CA ILE A 185 -1.13 17.45 -0.52
C ILE A 185 -0.28 17.24 -1.78
N ILE A 186 -0.92 17.23 -2.97
CA ILE A 186 -0.24 16.99 -4.25
C ILE A 186 0.73 18.13 -4.62
N LYS A 187 0.40 19.38 -4.27
CA LYS A 187 1.31 20.51 -4.49
C LYS A 187 2.60 20.38 -3.69
N ASN A 188 2.54 19.69 -2.56
CA ASN A 188 3.68 19.44 -1.68
C ASN A 188 4.40 18.12 -2.03
N HIS A 189 3.69 17.13 -2.59
CA HIS A 189 4.20 15.77 -2.85
C HIS A 189 3.56 15.06 -4.08
N ASP A 190 4.23 14.09 -4.71
CA ASP A 190 3.66 13.27 -5.81
C ASP A 190 2.26 12.71 -5.39
N PRO A 191 1.22 12.66 -6.24
CA PRO A 191 -0.09 12.06 -5.91
C PRO A 191 -0.04 10.60 -5.42
N TRP A 192 1.10 9.92 -5.57
CA TRP A 192 1.36 8.60 -4.98
C TRP A 192 2.13 8.64 -3.65
N ALA A 193 2.68 9.78 -3.28
CA ALA A 193 3.43 10.04 -2.07
C ALA A 193 2.52 10.27 -0.88
N LEU A 194 2.09 9.17 -0.26
CA LEU A 194 2.04 9.12 1.22
C LEU A 194 3.22 8.31 1.75
N THR A 195 4.21 8.08 0.89
CA THR A 195 5.31 7.14 1.10
C THR A 195 6.57 7.40 0.27
N ASP A 196 6.56 8.28 -0.74
CA ASP A 196 7.64 8.33 -1.76
C ASP A 196 8.84 9.24 -1.40
N LYS A 197 9.09 9.55 -0.11
CA LYS A 197 10.36 10.20 0.33
C LYS A 197 11.05 9.64 1.58
N HIS A 198 10.45 8.73 2.36
CA HIS A 198 11.00 8.34 3.67
C HIS A 198 11.17 6.84 3.93
N PHE A 199 11.07 5.98 2.92
CA PHE A 199 11.37 4.56 3.12
C PHE A 199 12.87 4.23 3.23
N SER A 200 13.78 5.18 2.98
CA SER A 200 15.23 5.02 3.12
C SER A 200 15.87 5.75 4.30
N ASP A 201 15.17 6.71 4.92
CA ASP A 201 15.81 7.65 5.86
C ASP A 201 15.29 7.48 7.29
N ALA A 202 15.12 6.23 7.73
CA ALA A 202 15.22 5.97 9.16
C ALA A 202 16.69 6.19 9.55
N PRO A 203 17.03 7.14 10.46
CA PRO A 203 18.39 7.22 10.95
C PRO A 203 18.74 5.84 11.52
N LYS A 204 19.81 5.23 10.99
CA LYS A 204 20.42 4.08 11.61
C LYS A 204 20.73 4.51 13.04
N LEU A 205 20.01 3.94 14.01
CA LEU A 205 20.44 4.00 15.40
C LEU A 205 21.85 3.41 15.41
N LYS A 206 22.85 4.29 15.56
CA LYS A 206 24.19 3.88 15.94
C LYS A 206 24.03 3.27 17.33
N ILE A 207 24.21 1.95 17.41
CA ILE A 207 24.63 1.30 18.65
C ILE A 207 26.13 1.58 18.77
#